data_AF-A0A6J6BCV1-F1
#
_entry.id   AF-A0A6J6BCV1-F1
#
_cell.length_a   1.000
_cell.length_b   1.000
_cell.length_c   1.000
_cell.angle_alpha   90.00
_cell.angle_beta   90.00
_cell.angle_gamma   90.00
#
_symmetry.space_group_name_H-M   'P 1'
#
loop_
_entity.id
_entity.type
_entity.pdbx_description
1 polymer ?
#
loop_
_entity_poly.entity_id
_entity_poly.type
_entity_poly.pdbx_seq_one_letter_code
_entity_poly.pdbx_strand_id
1 'polypeptide(L)'
;MDLPVSAPALNTDLDAPALADWRALVNKVLDRSGSLDSAGLDRAFARRLTTTTADGVTLSPLYTHADEAPERATPGSAPFTRGSTAAGSVVAGWDVRALHADADANATQAAVLADLEGGATSLWLKLGSDAIAISDLPTILEPVLLDLAAVVLDAGDDAIAAAHALEDIWSARGLEPHQVSGNFGFDPLGQAARNGTSPDLIPTVGFAVASAERFAHMRSFVADGLVLHEAGATDAQELAGVIAMGTEYVRALVDAGLSVDLAFTQVEFRLSATADQFATIAKLRAARQLWSRVAEVSGVQQDAVAGAGAMRQHVVTSWSMLSRRDPWVNLLRGTVAAFGAGVGGAQSVTVLPFDAALGLPDSMSRRLARNTSALLIEESHVGRVIDPAGGSWFVENLTQEVAEAAWGLFTAMEGRGGFTADLASGDLASSLAQSARERAVRIAHRRDPLTGVSEFPDVHETPLVRKAVSAPEPRGLPRVRYAEGFERLRDRSDAAPEHPRVVLVAIGEVSDYTARTTFAKNFYEAGGIRAETIAFADSARAEITATGLACICSSDAVYADQAVAVAQTLTEWGIKQVHLAGPGGDLKDALTQAGVSVFVSLGVDVIDVLTTALNECGVAQ
;
A
#
# COMPACT_ATOMS: atom_id res chain seq x y z
N MET A 1 41.97 -28.19 15.86
CA MET A 1 41.32 -28.15 17.19
C MET A 1 39.87 -28.50 16.91
N ASP A 2 39.58 -29.80 16.89
CA ASP A 2 38.23 -30.30 16.61
C ASP A 2 37.38 -30.04 17.85
N LEU A 3 36.51 -29.03 17.77
CA LEU A 3 35.45 -28.89 18.75
C LEU A 3 34.36 -29.90 18.39
N PRO A 4 34.06 -30.90 19.23
CA PRO A 4 32.92 -31.77 19.01
C PRO A 4 31.68 -30.95 19.33
N VAL A 5 31.01 -30.44 18.30
CA VAL A 5 29.63 -29.96 18.46
C VAL A 5 28.76 -31.21 18.56
N SER A 6 28.57 -31.75 19.77
CA SER A 6 27.42 -32.62 19.98
C SER A 6 26.19 -31.73 19.82
N ALA A 7 25.50 -31.83 18.68
CA ALA A 7 24.22 -31.17 18.53
C ALA A 7 23.34 -31.59 19.72
N PRO A 8 22.75 -30.65 20.48
CA PRO A 8 21.71 -31.04 21.43
C PRO A 8 20.64 -31.76 20.61
N ALA A 9 20.29 -32.99 21.01
CA ALA A 9 19.18 -33.70 20.42
C ALA A 9 17.91 -32.93 20.76
N LEU A 10 17.60 -31.90 19.97
CA LEU A 10 16.34 -31.20 19.98
C LEU A 10 15.32 -32.15 19.36
N ASN A 11 14.88 -33.09 20.20
CA ASN A 11 13.77 -34.00 20.03
C ASN A 11 13.70 -34.74 18.68
N THR A 12 14.53 -35.77 18.53
CA THR A 12 14.43 -36.76 17.44
C THR A 12 13.40 -37.87 17.73
N ASP A 13 12.65 -37.78 18.84
CA ASP A 13 11.76 -38.83 19.38
C ASP A 13 10.29 -38.37 19.50
N LEU A 14 9.88 -37.41 18.68
CA LEU A 14 8.48 -37.30 18.28
C LEU A 14 8.43 -37.80 16.85
N ASP A 15 7.65 -38.86 16.58
CA ASP A 15 7.09 -39.05 15.24
C ASP A 15 6.56 -37.67 14.82
N ALA A 16 7.19 -37.02 13.84
CA ALA A 16 6.79 -35.67 13.44
C ALA A 16 5.28 -35.73 13.16
N PRO A 17 4.43 -35.02 13.93
CA PRO A 17 2.99 -35.21 13.86
C PRO A 17 2.57 -35.03 12.40
N ALA A 18 1.88 -36.03 11.87
CA ALA A 18 1.55 -36.03 10.46
C ALA A 18 0.66 -34.81 10.16
N LEU A 19 0.69 -34.31 8.92
CA LEU A 19 -0.24 -33.26 8.48
C LEU A 19 -1.71 -33.64 8.79
N ALA A 20 -2.02 -34.94 8.78
CA ALA A 20 -3.31 -35.49 9.17
C ALA A 20 -3.66 -35.24 10.66
N ASP A 21 -2.70 -35.35 11.58
CA ASP A 21 -2.91 -35.11 13.00
C ASP A 21 -3.21 -33.63 13.27
N TRP A 22 -2.46 -32.74 12.62
CA TRP A 22 -2.74 -31.31 12.64
C TRP A 22 -4.14 -31.02 12.08
N ARG A 23 -4.49 -31.61 10.93
CA ARG A 23 -5.81 -31.43 10.31
C ARG A 23 -6.94 -31.89 11.24
N ALA A 24 -6.75 -32.98 11.98
CA ALA A 24 -7.72 -33.45 12.96
C ALA A 24 -7.94 -32.43 14.10
N LEU A 25 -6.88 -31.76 14.57
CA LEU A 25 -6.99 -30.68 15.57
C LEU A 25 -7.72 -29.46 15.01
N VAL A 26 -7.41 -29.06 13.77
CA VAL A 26 -8.12 -27.97 13.09
C VAL A 26 -9.61 -28.27 12.95
N ASN A 27 -9.96 -29.50 12.57
CA ASN A 27 -11.36 -29.91 12.44
C ASN A 27 -12.12 -29.79 13.76
N LYS A 28 -11.51 -30.17 14.90
CA LYS A 28 -12.11 -29.97 16.24
C LYS A 28 -12.37 -28.51 16.58
N VAL A 29 -11.54 -27.59 16.08
CA VAL A 29 -11.71 -26.15 16.28
C VAL A 29 -12.79 -25.59 15.37
N LEU A 30 -12.80 -25.99 14.09
CA LEU A 30 -13.79 -25.54 13.10
C LEU A 30 -15.21 -26.00 13.43
N ASP A 31 -15.34 -27.18 14.00
CA ASP A 31 -16.59 -27.76 14.44
C ASP A 31 -16.49 -28.36 15.84
N ARG A 32 -16.70 -27.50 16.84
CA ARG A 32 -16.78 -27.92 18.25
C ARG A 32 -18.01 -28.77 18.56
N SER A 33 -19.05 -28.69 17.72
CA SER A 33 -20.31 -29.41 17.91
C SER A 33 -20.27 -30.85 17.38
N GLY A 34 -19.33 -31.15 16.46
CA GLY A 34 -19.24 -32.43 15.77
C GLY A 34 -20.41 -32.68 14.81
N SER A 35 -21.04 -31.61 14.30
CA SER A 35 -22.20 -31.67 13.40
C SER A 35 -21.84 -31.74 11.92
N LEU A 36 -20.60 -31.42 11.53
CA LEU A 36 -20.14 -31.43 10.15
C LEU A 36 -19.56 -32.79 9.76
N ASP A 37 -19.92 -33.25 8.55
CA ASP A 37 -19.26 -34.37 7.88
C ASP A 37 -17.91 -33.94 7.27
N SER A 38 -17.16 -34.88 6.67
CA SER A 38 -15.85 -34.57 6.07
C SER A 38 -15.94 -33.48 5.01
N ALA A 39 -16.94 -33.54 4.13
CA ALA A 39 -17.12 -32.53 3.09
C ALA A 39 -17.50 -31.17 3.68
N GLY A 40 -18.28 -31.14 4.77
CA GLY A 40 -18.60 -29.95 5.54
C GLY A 40 -17.38 -29.33 6.20
N LEU A 41 -16.48 -30.16 6.77
CA LEU A 41 -15.22 -29.72 7.35
C LEU A 41 -14.28 -29.13 6.29
N ASP A 42 -14.18 -29.74 5.11
CA ASP A 42 -13.34 -29.22 4.02
C ASP A 42 -13.85 -27.87 3.50
N ARG A 43 -15.17 -27.74 3.32
CA ARG A 43 -15.78 -26.44 3.00
C ARG A 43 -15.57 -25.40 4.11
N ALA A 44 -15.68 -25.81 5.37
CA ALA A 44 -15.46 -24.92 6.51
C ALA A 44 -14.01 -24.44 6.57
N PHE A 45 -13.05 -25.34 6.32
CA PHE A 45 -11.63 -25.02 6.26
C PHE A 45 -11.33 -24.04 5.14
N ALA A 46 -11.72 -24.35 3.90
CA ALA A 46 -11.51 -23.47 2.76
C ALA A 46 -12.13 -22.08 3.03
N ARG A 47 -13.39 -22.03 3.47
CA ARG A 47 -14.08 -20.76 3.70
C ARG A 47 -13.51 -19.92 4.83
N ARG A 48 -12.98 -20.53 5.91
CA ARG A 48 -12.62 -19.81 7.15
C ARG A 48 -11.12 -19.61 7.34
N LEU A 49 -10.27 -20.45 6.73
CA LEU A 49 -8.84 -20.46 7.00
C LEU A 49 -7.99 -20.26 5.75
N THR A 50 -8.58 -20.28 4.55
CA THR A 50 -7.87 -19.85 3.33
C THR A 50 -8.27 -18.43 2.96
N THR A 51 -7.31 -17.69 2.41
CA THR A 51 -7.51 -16.29 2.01
C THR A 51 -7.15 -16.16 0.54
N THR A 52 -8.08 -15.70 -0.29
CA THR A 52 -7.78 -15.36 -1.69
C THR A 52 -7.38 -13.90 -1.79
N THR A 53 -6.20 -13.63 -2.36
CA THR A 53 -5.71 -12.26 -2.57
C THR A 53 -6.46 -11.59 -3.73
N ALA A 54 -6.23 -10.29 -3.92
CA ALA A 54 -6.77 -9.56 -5.05
C ALA A 54 -6.22 -10.05 -6.41
N ASP A 55 -5.07 -10.72 -6.41
CA ASP A 55 -4.45 -11.32 -7.59
C ASP A 55 -4.96 -12.75 -7.89
N GLY A 56 -5.92 -13.25 -7.11
CA GLY A 56 -6.45 -14.62 -7.26
C GLY A 56 -5.57 -15.71 -6.65
N VAL A 57 -4.48 -15.34 -5.97
CA VAL A 57 -3.58 -16.25 -5.23
C VAL A 57 -4.30 -16.78 -4.00
N THR A 58 -4.28 -18.09 -3.76
CA THR A 58 -4.95 -18.70 -2.60
C THR A 58 -3.95 -19.02 -1.50
N LEU A 59 -4.00 -18.24 -0.42
CA LEU A 59 -3.12 -18.40 0.73
C LEU A 59 -3.66 -19.51 1.64
N SER A 60 -2.82 -20.52 1.87
CA SER A 60 -3.07 -21.56 2.86
C SER A 60 -2.68 -21.11 4.27
N PRO A 61 -3.37 -21.57 5.32
CA PRO A 61 -3.03 -21.20 6.69
C PRO A 61 -1.73 -21.85 7.20
N LEU A 62 -1.21 -22.83 6.47
CA LEU A 62 0.02 -23.55 6.79
C LEU A 62 0.72 -23.95 5.49
N TYR A 63 2.01 -23.62 5.41
CA TYR A 63 2.94 -24.12 4.40
C TYR A 63 3.94 -25.05 5.08
N THR A 64 4.33 -26.12 4.40
CA THR A 64 5.13 -27.24 4.92
C THR A 64 6.25 -27.62 3.96
N HIS A 65 7.05 -28.62 4.30
CA HIS A 65 8.04 -29.21 3.39
C HIS A 65 7.39 -29.74 2.09
N ALA A 66 6.11 -30.07 2.09
CA ALA A 66 5.41 -30.44 0.85
C ALA A 66 5.33 -29.28 -0.17
N ASP A 67 5.48 -28.04 0.29
CA ASP A 67 5.47 -26.81 -0.50
C ASP A 67 6.90 -26.30 -0.80
N GLU A 68 7.91 -27.13 -0.55
CA GLU A 68 9.31 -26.77 -0.79
C GLU A 68 9.57 -26.57 -2.29
N ALA A 69 10.07 -25.38 -2.63
CA ALA A 69 10.53 -25.04 -3.97
C ALA A 69 12.01 -25.42 -4.16
N PRO A 70 12.48 -25.66 -5.40
CA PRO A 70 13.90 -25.86 -5.67
C PRO A 70 14.76 -24.71 -5.14
N GLU A 71 15.97 -25.04 -4.69
CA GLU A 71 16.91 -24.05 -4.17
C GLU A 71 17.18 -22.95 -5.21
N ARG A 72 17.00 -21.69 -4.78
CA ARG A 72 17.16 -20.52 -5.63
C ARG A 72 18.64 -20.16 -5.75
N ALA A 73 19.02 -19.60 -6.91
CA ALA A 73 20.36 -19.08 -7.15
C ALA A 73 20.75 -18.02 -6.09
N THR A 74 22.06 -17.89 -5.85
CA THR A 74 22.60 -16.90 -4.92
C THR A 74 22.28 -15.47 -5.38
N PRO A 75 22.24 -14.48 -4.45
CA PRO A 75 22.09 -13.08 -4.80
C PRO A 75 23.09 -12.63 -5.86
N GLY A 76 22.69 -11.72 -6.76
CA GLY A 76 23.51 -11.23 -7.86
C GLY A 76 23.65 -12.20 -9.04
N SER A 77 22.92 -13.32 -9.05
CA SER A 77 22.87 -14.26 -10.17
C SER A 77 21.43 -14.41 -10.67
N ALA A 78 21.25 -14.58 -11.99
CA ALA A 78 19.94 -14.87 -12.57
C ALA A 78 19.27 -16.08 -11.89
N PRO A 79 17.94 -16.05 -11.60
CA PRO A 79 16.96 -15.03 -11.97
C PRO A 79 16.82 -13.87 -10.95
N PHE A 80 17.89 -13.57 -10.20
CA PHE A 80 18.01 -12.46 -9.23
C PHE A 80 16.95 -12.43 -8.13
N THR A 81 16.24 -13.54 -7.89
CA THR A 81 15.15 -13.61 -6.90
C THR A 81 15.62 -13.13 -5.53
N ARG A 82 16.81 -13.59 -5.12
CA ARG A 82 17.39 -13.29 -3.81
C ARG A 82 18.08 -11.93 -3.72
N GLY A 83 18.06 -11.14 -4.80
CA GLY A 83 18.67 -9.81 -4.85
C GLY A 83 19.49 -9.59 -6.12
N SER A 84 19.52 -8.34 -6.56
CA SER A 84 20.16 -7.94 -7.83
C SER A 84 21.68 -7.88 -7.78
N THR A 85 22.28 -7.81 -6.58
CA THR A 85 23.74 -7.75 -6.39
C THR A 85 24.19 -8.83 -5.40
N ALA A 86 25.41 -9.33 -5.56
CA ALA A 86 25.96 -10.40 -4.72
C ALA A 86 26.15 -9.97 -3.26
N ALA A 87 26.55 -8.72 -3.03
CA ALA A 87 26.72 -8.15 -1.69
C ALA A 87 25.40 -7.62 -1.09
N GLY A 88 24.33 -7.53 -1.88
CA GLY A 88 23.08 -6.90 -1.49
C GLY A 88 23.31 -5.52 -0.88
N SER A 89 22.61 -5.25 0.22
CA SER A 89 22.69 -4.04 1.03
C SER A 89 23.35 -4.27 2.40
N VAL A 90 24.14 -5.34 2.57
CA VAL A 90 24.59 -5.82 3.89
C VAL A 90 25.52 -4.84 4.61
N VAL A 91 26.38 -4.16 3.86
CA VAL A 91 27.45 -3.34 4.43
C VAL A 91 26.94 -1.98 4.90
N ALA A 92 26.13 -1.31 4.08
CA ALA A 92 25.68 0.07 4.31
C ALA A 92 24.17 0.20 4.58
N GLY A 93 23.42 -0.90 4.53
CA GLY A 93 21.96 -0.83 4.41
C GLY A 93 21.53 -0.46 2.98
N TRP A 94 20.21 -0.31 2.79
CA TRP A 94 19.65 0.20 1.54
C TRP A 94 19.81 1.72 1.47
N ASP A 95 19.72 2.26 0.25
CA ASP A 95 19.70 3.71 0.01
C ASP A 95 18.43 4.33 0.63
N VAL A 96 18.61 5.16 1.65
CA VAL A 96 17.54 5.96 2.28
C VAL A 96 17.33 7.21 1.43
N ARG A 97 16.37 7.13 0.51
CA ARG A 97 16.11 8.18 -0.49
C ARG A 97 15.04 9.15 -0.01
N ALA A 98 15.43 10.40 0.26
CA ALA A 98 14.54 11.44 0.77
C ALA A 98 13.81 12.18 -0.36
N LEU A 99 12.48 12.28 -0.27
CA LEU A 99 11.63 13.01 -1.22
C LEU A 99 11.50 14.48 -0.82
N HIS A 100 11.78 15.40 -1.75
CA HIS A 100 11.57 16.83 -1.60
C HIS A 100 10.73 17.40 -2.75
N ALA A 101 9.75 18.23 -2.41
CA ALA A 101 8.78 18.79 -3.34
C ALA A 101 8.28 20.21 -2.97
N ASP A 102 8.82 20.85 -1.92
CA ASP A 102 8.37 22.20 -1.54
C ASP A 102 8.94 23.24 -2.52
N ALA A 103 8.06 24.07 -3.08
CA ALA A 103 8.42 25.15 -4.01
C ALA A 103 9.25 26.27 -3.35
N ASP A 104 9.29 26.35 -2.02
CA ASP A 104 10.17 27.28 -1.32
C ASP A 104 11.62 26.77 -1.37
N ALA A 105 12.44 27.36 -2.25
CA ALA A 105 13.83 26.98 -2.47
C ALA A 105 14.69 27.00 -1.19
N ASN A 106 14.50 27.99 -0.30
CA ASN A 106 15.29 28.10 0.92
C ASN A 106 14.86 27.05 1.96
N ALA A 107 13.55 26.85 2.10
CA ALA A 107 13.02 25.80 2.98
C ALA A 107 13.45 24.40 2.49
N THR A 108 13.44 24.18 1.18
CA THR A 108 13.87 22.93 0.56
C THR A 108 15.38 22.72 0.69
N GLN A 109 16.22 23.73 0.47
CA GLN A 109 17.67 23.65 0.70
C GLN A 109 17.96 23.22 2.15
N ALA A 110 17.34 23.88 3.13
CA ALA A 110 17.51 23.55 4.54
C ALA A 110 17.01 22.14 4.88
N ALA A 111 15.89 21.71 4.27
CA ALA A 111 15.36 20.36 4.44
C ALA A 111 16.28 19.29 3.85
N VAL A 112 16.81 19.51 2.65
CA VAL A 112 17.75 18.62 1.96
C VAL A 112 18.99 18.39 2.83
N LEU A 113 19.60 19.48 3.32
CA LEU A 113 20.78 19.38 4.18
C LEU A 113 20.47 18.62 5.47
N ALA A 114 19.38 18.97 6.16
CA ALA A 114 18.98 18.33 7.40
C ALA A 114 18.66 16.83 7.24
N ASP A 115 18.15 16.42 6.09
CA ASP A 115 17.84 15.02 5.81
C ASP A 115 19.10 14.21 5.49
N LEU A 116 20.04 14.77 4.71
CA LEU A 116 21.35 14.14 4.44
C LEU A 116 22.21 14.02 5.71
N GLU A 117 22.33 15.09 6.50
CA GLU A 117 23.01 15.07 7.81
C GLU A 117 22.32 14.13 8.81
N GLY A 118 21.02 13.89 8.60
CA GLY A 118 20.21 13.01 9.42
C GLY A 118 20.24 11.53 9.03
N GLY A 119 21.02 11.14 8.00
CA GLY A 119 21.18 9.76 7.56
C GLY A 119 20.47 9.38 6.25
N ALA A 120 19.86 10.33 5.53
CA ALA A 120 19.48 10.08 4.14
C ALA A 120 20.75 9.96 3.28
N THR A 121 20.73 9.07 2.29
CA THR A 121 21.89 8.77 1.43
C THR A 121 21.74 9.27 0.00
N SER A 122 20.50 9.55 -0.43
CA SER A 122 20.22 10.14 -1.74
C SER A 122 18.98 11.02 -1.70
N LEU A 123 18.82 11.82 -2.75
CA LEU A 123 17.74 12.77 -2.92
C LEU A 123 16.83 12.35 -4.08
N TRP A 124 15.52 12.46 -3.87
CA TRP A 124 14.51 12.43 -4.90
C TRP A 124 13.81 13.79 -4.95
N LEU A 125 14.02 14.53 -6.04
CA LEU A 125 13.54 15.90 -6.20
C LEU A 125 12.37 15.92 -7.18
N LYS A 126 11.18 16.23 -6.67
CA LYS A 126 10.01 16.51 -7.51
C LYS A 126 10.08 17.95 -7.99
N LEU A 127 10.13 18.11 -9.31
CA LEU A 127 10.26 19.37 -10.02
C LEU A 127 8.99 19.65 -10.83
N GLY A 128 8.76 20.93 -11.11
CA GLY A 128 7.66 21.38 -11.96
C GLY A 128 6.84 22.48 -11.30
N SER A 129 5.78 22.90 -11.99
CA SER A 129 4.95 24.04 -11.57
C SER A 129 4.24 23.87 -10.22
N ASP A 130 4.05 22.63 -9.75
CA ASP A 130 3.41 22.27 -8.48
C ASP A 130 4.41 21.93 -7.36
N ALA A 131 5.72 22.02 -7.63
CA ALA A 131 6.79 21.61 -6.74
C ALA A 131 8.03 22.52 -6.86
N ILE A 132 9.24 21.95 -6.88
CA ILE A 132 10.49 22.71 -6.98
C ILE A 132 10.66 23.25 -8.41
N ALA A 133 10.97 24.53 -8.56
CA ALA A 133 11.31 25.09 -9.88
C ALA A 133 12.71 24.65 -10.31
N ILE A 134 12.90 24.35 -11.60
CA ILE A 134 14.21 23.96 -12.15
C ILE A 134 15.27 25.03 -11.91
N SER A 135 14.87 26.30 -11.96
CA SER A 135 15.75 27.46 -11.67
C SER A 135 16.29 27.48 -10.24
N ASP A 136 15.64 26.77 -9.31
CA ASP A 136 16.02 26.75 -7.90
C ASP A 136 16.97 25.59 -7.56
N LEU A 137 17.19 24.65 -8.48
CA LEU A 137 18.13 23.54 -8.30
C LEU A 137 19.55 23.99 -7.91
N PRO A 138 20.16 25.03 -8.52
CA PRO A 138 21.49 25.48 -8.12
C PRO A 138 21.54 25.91 -6.65
N THR A 139 20.50 26.59 -6.16
CA THR A 139 20.38 27.00 -4.76
C THR A 139 20.19 25.77 -3.87
N ILE A 140 19.19 24.93 -4.16
CA ILE A 140 18.86 23.76 -3.33
C ILE A 140 20.04 22.80 -3.18
N LEU A 141 20.79 22.59 -4.26
CA LEU A 141 21.91 21.66 -4.29
C LEU A 141 23.23 22.28 -3.84
N GLU A 142 23.31 23.60 -3.61
CA GLU A 142 24.54 24.30 -3.19
C GLU A 142 25.28 23.59 -2.04
N PRO A 143 24.64 23.22 -0.92
CA PRO A 143 25.33 22.57 0.19
C PRO A 143 25.56 21.07 0.00
N VAL A 144 25.09 20.48 -1.11
CA VAL A 144 25.11 19.02 -1.34
C VAL A 144 26.43 18.59 -1.98
N LEU A 145 27.05 17.55 -1.41
CA LEU A 145 28.20 16.86 -2.00
C LEU A 145 27.71 15.87 -3.07
N LEU A 146 27.62 16.35 -4.32
CA LEU A 146 27.03 15.62 -5.46
C LEU A 146 27.88 14.44 -5.96
N ASP A 147 29.12 14.32 -5.49
CA ASP A 147 29.99 13.16 -5.70
C ASP A 147 29.78 12.05 -4.66
N LEU A 148 28.96 12.30 -3.62
CA LEU A 148 28.60 11.34 -2.58
C LEU A 148 27.09 11.04 -2.56
N ALA A 149 26.26 12.08 -2.64
CA ALA A 149 24.81 11.96 -2.56
C ALA A 149 24.20 11.88 -3.97
N ALA A 150 23.61 10.73 -4.30
CA ALA A 150 22.94 10.55 -5.58
C ALA A 150 21.69 11.45 -5.69
N VAL A 151 21.42 11.97 -6.89
CA VAL A 151 20.25 12.80 -7.18
C VAL A 151 19.35 12.12 -8.20
N VAL A 152 18.09 11.94 -7.85
CA VAL A 152 17.02 11.43 -8.72
C VAL A 152 16.03 12.53 -8.99
N LEU A 153 15.79 12.83 -10.26
CA LEU A 153 14.82 13.84 -10.67
C LEU A 153 13.45 13.20 -10.90
N ASP A 154 12.40 13.99 -10.74
CA ASP A 154 11.04 13.71 -11.19
C ASP A 154 10.44 15.02 -11.65
N ALA A 155 10.54 15.30 -12.96
CA ALA A 155 10.27 16.62 -13.52
C ALA A 155 9.13 16.65 -14.54
N GLY A 156 8.38 15.56 -14.68
CA GLY A 156 7.25 15.52 -15.61
C GLY A 156 7.66 15.89 -17.04
N ASP A 157 6.86 16.76 -17.66
CA ASP A 157 7.07 17.26 -19.02
C ASP A 157 8.39 18.05 -19.18
N ASP A 158 8.96 18.56 -18.07
CA ASP A 158 10.20 19.35 -18.07
C ASP A 158 11.47 18.48 -17.86
N ALA A 159 11.35 17.16 -17.99
CA ALA A 159 12.43 16.18 -17.77
C ALA A 159 13.76 16.53 -18.45
N ILE A 160 13.74 16.90 -19.73
CA ILE A 160 14.96 17.25 -20.48
C ILE A 160 15.60 18.53 -19.95
N ALA A 161 14.79 19.54 -19.64
CA ALA A 161 15.28 20.81 -19.10
C ALA A 161 15.90 20.61 -17.71
N ALA A 162 15.28 19.78 -16.87
CA ALA A 162 15.81 19.43 -15.55
C ALA A 162 17.13 18.64 -15.65
N ALA A 163 17.23 17.71 -16.61
CA ALA A 163 18.45 16.95 -16.85
C ALA A 163 19.62 17.86 -17.25
N HIS A 164 19.42 18.78 -18.19
CA HIS A 164 20.45 19.75 -18.56
C HIS A 164 20.82 20.69 -17.42
N ALA A 165 19.84 21.16 -16.64
CA ALA A 165 20.13 21.99 -15.46
C ALA A 165 21.01 21.25 -14.45
N LEU A 166 20.81 19.95 -14.25
CA LEU A 166 21.66 19.13 -13.39
C LEU A 166 23.07 18.94 -13.97
N GLU A 167 23.19 18.71 -15.29
CA GLU A 167 24.49 18.66 -15.98
C GLU A 167 25.27 19.97 -15.85
N ASP A 168 24.60 21.11 -15.98
CA ASP A 168 25.20 22.44 -15.83
C ASP A 168 25.73 22.65 -14.40
N ILE A 169 24.98 22.20 -13.39
CA ILE A 169 25.42 22.24 -11.99
C ILE A 169 26.69 21.40 -11.78
N TRP A 170 26.75 20.20 -12.34
CA TRP A 170 27.95 19.35 -12.27
C TRP A 170 29.14 19.99 -12.96
N SER A 171 28.94 20.51 -14.17
CA SER A 171 29.99 21.19 -14.94
C SER A 171 30.50 22.44 -14.21
N ALA A 172 29.61 23.24 -13.63
CA ALA A 172 29.98 24.43 -12.86
C ALA A 172 30.79 24.11 -11.60
N ARG A 173 30.59 22.90 -11.04
CA ARG A 173 31.36 22.39 -9.89
C ARG A 173 32.61 21.59 -10.28
N GLY A 174 32.87 21.42 -11.58
CA GLY A 174 34.01 20.64 -12.08
C GLY A 174 33.93 19.16 -11.73
N LEU A 175 32.72 18.60 -11.62
CA LEU A 175 32.51 17.17 -11.38
C LEU A 175 32.62 16.39 -12.68
N GLU A 176 33.44 15.35 -12.66
CA GLU A 176 33.63 14.46 -13.80
C GLU A 176 32.49 13.44 -13.90
N PRO A 177 32.16 12.93 -15.10
CA PRO A 177 31.03 12.01 -15.30
C PRO A 177 31.04 10.72 -14.46
N HIS A 178 32.21 10.26 -14.03
CA HIS A 178 32.36 9.07 -13.17
C HIS A 178 32.15 9.36 -11.68
N GLN A 179 32.09 10.63 -11.27
CA GLN A 179 31.89 11.04 -9.88
C GLN A 179 30.41 11.22 -9.56
N VAL A 180 29.57 11.47 -10.56
CA VAL A 180 28.14 11.73 -10.36
C VAL A 180 27.33 10.45 -10.47
N SER A 181 26.27 10.35 -9.67
CA SER A 181 25.38 9.19 -9.67
C SER A 181 23.93 9.59 -9.40
N GLY A 182 22.98 8.78 -9.88
CA GLY A 182 21.56 9.11 -9.77
C GLY A 182 20.74 8.65 -10.96
N ASN A 183 19.64 9.38 -11.21
CA ASN A 183 18.70 9.09 -12.29
C ASN A 183 18.07 10.38 -12.83
N PHE A 184 18.04 10.56 -14.15
CA PHE A 184 17.36 11.68 -14.80
C PHE A 184 15.83 11.60 -14.71
N GLY A 185 15.27 10.43 -14.39
CA GLY A 185 13.87 10.29 -14.00
C GLY A 185 12.88 10.35 -15.15
N PHE A 186 13.29 10.02 -16.37
CA PHE A 186 12.41 10.05 -17.53
C PHE A 186 11.34 8.97 -17.42
N ASP A 187 10.07 9.37 -17.45
CA ASP A 187 8.94 8.44 -17.45
C ASP A 187 7.79 8.95 -18.35
N PRO A 188 8.01 9.09 -19.66
CA PRO A 188 6.97 9.58 -20.56
C PRO A 188 5.74 8.66 -20.60
N LEU A 189 5.87 7.35 -20.34
CA LEU A 189 4.75 6.41 -20.29
C LEU A 189 3.90 6.63 -19.03
N GLY A 190 4.50 6.74 -17.85
CA GLY A 190 3.76 6.98 -16.62
C GLY A 190 3.14 8.37 -16.58
N GLN A 191 3.82 9.37 -17.14
CA GLN A 191 3.25 10.71 -17.33
C GLN A 191 2.04 10.69 -18.27
N ALA A 192 2.14 10.00 -19.41
CA ALA A 192 1.02 9.81 -20.32
C ALA A 192 -0.16 9.12 -19.63
N ALA A 193 0.12 8.08 -18.84
CA ALA A 193 -0.89 7.38 -18.06
C ALA A 193 -1.58 8.28 -17.03
N ARG A 194 -0.82 9.12 -16.30
CA ARG A 194 -1.35 10.07 -15.31
C ARG A 194 -2.15 11.20 -15.96
N ASN A 195 -1.66 11.72 -17.07
CA ASN A 195 -2.17 12.94 -17.71
C ASN A 195 -3.21 12.66 -18.80
N GLY A 196 -3.46 11.39 -19.15
CA GLY A 196 -4.40 11.01 -20.20
C GLY A 196 -3.95 11.50 -21.58
N THR A 197 -2.63 11.50 -21.81
CA THR A 197 -2.02 11.94 -23.08
C THR A 197 -1.39 10.76 -23.82
N SER A 198 -0.95 10.98 -25.05
CA SER A 198 -0.11 10.00 -25.76
C SER A 198 1.36 10.20 -25.36
N PRO A 199 2.11 9.13 -25.11
CA PRO A 199 3.51 9.24 -24.75
C PRO A 199 4.36 9.64 -25.97
N ASP A 200 5.35 10.51 -25.74
CA ASP A 200 6.42 10.81 -26.71
C ASP A 200 7.78 10.44 -26.09
N LEU A 201 8.37 9.36 -26.59
CA LEU A 201 9.65 8.83 -26.10
C LEU A 201 10.83 9.47 -26.84
N ILE A 202 10.64 10.11 -27.99
CA ILE A 202 11.73 10.51 -28.88
C ILE A 202 12.75 11.44 -28.17
N PRO A 203 12.33 12.50 -27.45
CA PRO A 203 13.27 13.41 -26.81
C PRO A 203 14.08 12.74 -25.69
N THR A 204 13.41 11.95 -24.84
CA THR A 204 14.02 11.28 -23.68
C THR A 204 14.95 10.14 -24.12
N VAL A 205 14.57 9.39 -25.16
CA VAL A 205 15.44 8.36 -25.77
C VAL A 205 16.67 9.00 -26.40
N GLY A 206 16.51 10.09 -27.15
CA GLY A 206 17.64 10.80 -27.77
C GLY A 206 18.65 11.30 -26.74
N PHE A 207 18.18 11.86 -25.62
CA PHE A 207 19.04 12.24 -24.49
C PHE A 207 19.71 11.01 -23.88
N ALA A 208 18.94 9.97 -23.56
CA ALA A 208 19.45 8.76 -22.92
C ALA A 208 20.57 8.09 -23.72
N VAL A 209 20.42 8.02 -25.05
CA VAL A 209 21.45 7.49 -25.96
C VAL A 209 22.74 8.29 -25.86
N ALA A 210 22.64 9.63 -25.86
CA ALA A 210 23.80 10.50 -25.75
C ALA A 210 24.48 10.46 -24.37
N SER A 211 23.72 10.16 -23.31
CA SER A 211 24.22 10.14 -21.93
C SER A 211 24.75 8.78 -21.46
N ALA A 212 24.24 7.67 -22.02
CA ALA A 212 24.43 6.32 -21.46
C ALA A 212 25.90 5.89 -21.30
N GLU A 213 26.75 6.19 -22.28
CA GLU A 213 28.19 5.88 -22.20
C GLU A 213 28.99 6.94 -21.43
N ARG A 214 28.49 8.17 -21.38
CA ARG A 214 29.16 9.30 -20.71
C ARG A 214 29.07 9.17 -19.19
N PHE A 215 27.90 8.82 -18.67
CA PHE A 215 27.62 8.82 -17.23
C PHE A 215 27.32 7.41 -16.71
N ALA A 216 28.37 6.65 -16.38
CA ALA A 216 28.25 5.23 -16.02
C ALA A 216 27.36 4.93 -14.80
N HIS A 217 27.26 5.87 -13.85
CA HIS A 217 26.47 5.73 -12.62
C HIS A 217 25.13 6.48 -12.66
N MET A 218 24.80 7.08 -13.81
CA MET A 218 23.49 7.65 -14.07
C MET A 218 22.58 6.65 -14.76
N ARG A 219 21.29 6.85 -14.56
CA ARG A 219 20.19 6.16 -15.22
C ARG A 219 19.32 7.19 -15.91
N SER A 220 18.61 6.76 -16.95
CA SER A 220 17.81 7.67 -17.76
C SER A 220 16.33 7.55 -17.43
N PHE A 221 15.83 6.32 -17.36
CA PHE A 221 14.39 6.05 -17.23
C PHE A 221 14.01 5.53 -15.85
N VAL A 222 12.79 5.85 -15.45
CA VAL A 222 12.09 5.20 -14.33
C VAL A 222 10.80 4.59 -14.88
N ALA A 223 10.66 3.28 -14.82
CA ALA A 223 9.36 2.62 -14.99
C ALA A 223 8.59 2.75 -13.66
N ASP A 224 7.72 3.75 -13.56
CA ASP A 224 7.05 4.09 -12.30
C ASP A 224 5.74 3.32 -12.11
N GLY A 225 5.75 2.32 -11.23
CA GLY A 225 4.58 1.54 -10.85
C GLY A 225 3.62 2.28 -9.92
N LEU A 226 4.05 3.38 -9.29
CA LEU A 226 3.19 4.15 -8.38
C LEU A 226 1.98 4.72 -9.13
N VAL A 227 2.12 5.08 -10.41
CA VAL A 227 0.99 5.55 -11.23
C VAL A 227 -0.13 4.51 -11.34
N LEU A 228 0.23 3.23 -11.40
CA LEU A 228 -0.71 2.11 -11.51
C LEU A 228 -1.27 1.73 -10.14
N HIS A 229 -0.39 1.63 -9.14
CA HIS A 229 -0.76 1.34 -7.75
C HIS A 229 -1.76 2.36 -7.20
N GLU A 230 -1.50 3.65 -7.40
CA GLU A 230 -2.39 4.72 -6.97
C GLU A 230 -3.73 4.74 -7.71
N ALA A 231 -3.77 4.20 -8.93
CA ALA A 231 -5.00 4.03 -9.69
C ALA A 231 -5.80 2.77 -9.29
N GLY A 232 -5.26 1.97 -8.36
CA GLY A 232 -5.94 0.83 -7.74
C GLY A 232 -5.41 -0.54 -8.16
N ALA A 233 -4.25 -0.61 -8.81
CA ALA A 233 -3.63 -1.88 -9.19
C ALA A 233 -3.53 -2.86 -8.01
N THR A 234 -3.62 -4.14 -8.32
CA THR A 234 -3.13 -5.22 -7.46
C THR A 234 -1.62 -5.39 -7.62
N ASP A 235 -0.99 -6.24 -6.82
CA ASP A 235 0.47 -6.42 -6.89
C ASP A 235 0.88 -7.01 -8.25
N ALA A 236 0.13 -7.97 -8.81
CA ALA A 236 0.43 -8.53 -10.13
C ALA A 236 0.18 -7.52 -11.27
N GLN A 237 -0.85 -6.67 -11.16
CA GLN A 237 -1.12 -5.61 -12.14
C GLN A 237 -0.02 -4.55 -12.14
N GLU A 238 0.47 -4.12 -10.97
CA GLU A 238 1.61 -3.20 -10.87
C GLU A 238 2.85 -3.80 -11.53
N LEU A 239 3.18 -5.06 -11.21
CA LEU A 239 4.33 -5.76 -11.81
C LEU A 239 4.20 -5.89 -13.32
N ALA A 240 3.04 -6.30 -13.83
CA ALA A 240 2.82 -6.46 -15.26
C ALA A 240 3.02 -5.13 -16.01
N GLY A 241 2.46 -4.05 -15.49
CA GLY A 241 2.59 -2.72 -16.08
C GLY A 241 4.02 -2.20 -16.06
N VAL A 242 4.74 -2.30 -14.94
CA VAL A 242 6.13 -1.80 -14.89
C VAL A 242 7.08 -2.61 -15.77
N ILE A 243 6.86 -3.93 -15.90
CA ILE A 243 7.66 -4.76 -16.80
C ILE A 243 7.36 -4.40 -18.26
N ALA A 244 6.10 -4.11 -18.60
CA ALA A 244 5.74 -3.62 -19.94
C ALA A 244 6.38 -2.25 -20.24
N MET A 245 6.29 -1.28 -19.32
CA MET A 245 6.93 0.03 -19.46
C MET A 245 8.44 -0.10 -19.65
N GLY A 246 9.11 -0.87 -18.79
CA GLY A 246 10.56 -1.10 -18.89
C GLY A 246 10.95 -1.78 -20.20
N THR A 247 10.15 -2.71 -20.69
CA THR A 247 10.39 -3.40 -21.97
C THR A 247 10.24 -2.43 -23.15
N GLU A 248 9.24 -1.55 -23.12
CA GLU A 248 9.04 -0.53 -24.14
C GLU A 248 10.19 0.50 -24.17
N TYR A 249 10.68 0.93 -23.00
CA TYR A 249 11.88 1.77 -22.91
C TYR A 249 13.13 1.08 -23.48
N VAL A 250 13.36 -0.19 -23.14
CA VAL A 250 14.50 -0.94 -23.70
C VAL A 250 14.40 -1.06 -25.21
N ARG A 251 13.22 -1.37 -25.76
CA ARG A 251 13.01 -1.41 -27.22
C ARG A 251 13.36 -0.09 -27.88
N ALA A 252 12.82 1.01 -27.34
CA ALA A 252 13.07 2.33 -27.91
C ALA A 252 14.56 2.73 -27.88
N LEU A 253 15.28 2.38 -26.80
CA LEU A 253 16.72 2.60 -26.69
C LEU A 253 17.52 1.77 -27.71
N VAL A 254 17.17 0.48 -27.88
CA VAL A 254 17.84 -0.41 -28.84
C VAL A 254 17.57 0.04 -30.27
N ASP A 255 16.33 0.42 -30.59
CA ASP A 255 15.95 0.96 -31.89
C ASP A 255 16.70 2.28 -32.20
N ALA A 256 17.03 3.06 -31.17
CA ALA A 256 17.86 4.26 -31.27
C ALA A 256 19.38 3.99 -31.30
N GLY A 257 19.80 2.72 -31.24
CA GLY A 257 21.19 2.29 -31.49
C GLY A 257 21.98 1.86 -30.25
N LEU A 258 21.38 1.79 -29.06
CA LEU A 258 22.07 1.23 -27.89
C LEU A 258 22.18 -0.30 -27.99
N SER A 259 23.26 -0.86 -27.41
CA SER A 259 23.31 -2.30 -27.19
C SER A 259 22.21 -2.71 -26.20
N VAL A 260 21.69 -3.94 -26.36
CA VAL A 260 20.67 -4.47 -25.44
C VAL A 260 21.17 -4.47 -23.99
N ASP A 261 22.43 -4.83 -23.76
CA ASP A 261 23.02 -4.88 -22.43
C ASP A 261 23.03 -3.49 -21.77
N LEU A 262 23.45 -2.45 -22.51
CA LEU A 262 23.47 -1.08 -22.00
C LEU A 262 22.05 -0.55 -21.80
N ALA A 263 21.12 -0.82 -22.72
CA ALA A 263 19.73 -0.40 -22.61
C ALA A 263 19.06 -0.91 -21.32
N PHE A 264 19.28 -2.18 -20.95
CA PHE A 264 18.78 -2.76 -19.70
C PHE A 264 19.33 -2.04 -18.45
N THR A 265 20.56 -1.53 -18.53
CA THR A 265 21.11 -0.76 -17.41
C THR A 265 20.47 0.60 -17.26
N GLN A 266 19.79 1.17 -18.27
CA GLN A 266 19.27 2.55 -18.22
C GLN A 266 17.96 2.71 -17.45
N VAL A 267 17.32 1.61 -17.04
CA VAL A 267 15.99 1.61 -16.43
C VAL A 267 16.07 1.31 -14.92
N GLU A 268 15.56 2.22 -14.10
CA GLU A 268 15.19 1.95 -12.70
C GLU A 268 13.69 1.68 -12.61
N PHE A 269 13.25 0.88 -11.65
CA PHE A 269 11.85 0.52 -11.46
C PHE A 269 11.38 1.06 -10.12
N ARG A 270 10.33 1.89 -10.13
CA ARG A 270 9.73 2.40 -8.91
C ARG A 270 8.51 1.56 -8.55
N LEU A 271 8.48 1.00 -7.34
CA LEU A 271 7.44 0.06 -6.90
C LEU A 271 6.86 0.49 -5.55
N SER A 272 5.59 0.16 -5.33
CA SER A 272 4.91 0.43 -4.06
C SER A 272 5.22 -0.62 -2.99
N ALA A 273 5.34 -0.19 -1.74
CA ALA A 273 5.33 -1.05 -0.56
C ALA A 273 4.09 -0.77 0.29
N THR A 274 3.41 -1.81 0.75
CA THR A 274 2.16 -1.67 1.52
C THR A 274 2.31 -2.23 2.94
N ALA A 275 1.28 -2.08 3.76
CA ALA A 275 1.24 -2.68 5.10
C ALA A 275 1.09 -4.22 5.06
N ASP A 276 0.90 -4.85 3.90
CA ASP A 276 1.08 -6.29 3.74
C ASP A 276 2.56 -6.59 3.50
N GLN A 277 3.25 -6.96 4.57
CA GLN A 277 4.69 -7.20 4.53
C GLN A 277 5.06 -8.36 3.61
N PHE A 278 4.30 -9.45 3.60
CA PHE A 278 4.66 -10.66 2.86
C PHE A 278 4.35 -10.50 1.38
N ALA A 279 3.22 -9.87 1.04
CA ALA A 279 2.91 -9.49 -0.33
C ALA A 279 3.98 -8.52 -0.89
N THR A 280 4.40 -7.53 -0.11
CA THR A 280 5.49 -6.62 -0.49
C THR A 280 6.79 -7.38 -0.75
N ILE A 281 7.20 -8.28 0.16
CA ILE A 281 8.42 -9.10 0.00
C ILE A 281 8.33 -9.95 -1.27
N ALA A 282 7.23 -10.69 -1.44
CA ALA A 282 7.03 -11.57 -2.59
C ALA A 282 6.98 -10.79 -3.91
N LYS A 283 6.31 -9.63 -3.93
CA LYS A 283 6.25 -8.73 -5.09
C LYS A 283 7.64 -8.31 -5.55
N LEU A 284 8.50 -7.86 -4.64
CA LEU A 284 9.85 -7.40 -5.00
C LEU A 284 10.74 -8.55 -5.53
N ARG A 285 10.60 -9.75 -4.97
CA ARG A 285 11.27 -10.97 -5.45
C ARG A 285 10.76 -11.39 -6.83
N ALA A 286 9.45 -11.39 -7.03
CA ALA A 286 8.79 -11.73 -8.29
C ALA A 286 9.21 -10.76 -9.41
N ALA A 287 9.22 -9.45 -9.12
CA ALA A 287 9.63 -8.42 -10.06
C ALA A 287 11.03 -8.68 -10.67
N ARG A 288 11.99 -9.09 -9.84
CA ARG A 288 13.35 -9.45 -10.30
C ARG A 288 13.35 -10.66 -11.21
N GLN A 289 12.54 -11.68 -10.92
CA GLN A 289 12.41 -12.86 -11.79
C GLN A 289 11.82 -12.49 -13.16
N LEU A 290 10.75 -11.68 -13.16
CA LEU A 290 10.10 -11.24 -14.39
C LEU A 290 11.06 -10.44 -15.27
N TRP A 291 11.76 -9.46 -14.69
CA TRP A 291 12.73 -8.66 -15.42
C TRP A 291 13.91 -9.48 -15.94
N SER A 292 14.43 -10.40 -15.12
CA SER A 292 15.49 -11.32 -15.54
C SER A 292 15.06 -12.18 -16.72
N ARG A 293 13.79 -12.59 -16.76
CA ARG A 293 13.25 -13.38 -17.87
C ARG A 293 13.13 -12.55 -19.14
N VAL A 294 12.70 -11.29 -19.05
CA VAL A 294 12.69 -10.37 -20.19
C VAL A 294 14.12 -10.14 -20.72
N ALA A 295 15.10 -9.98 -19.83
CA ALA A 295 16.51 -9.84 -20.20
C ALA A 295 17.04 -11.07 -20.96
N GLU A 296 16.77 -12.27 -20.44
CA GLU A 296 17.17 -13.53 -21.05
C GLU A 296 16.60 -13.66 -22.47
N VAL A 297 15.30 -13.43 -22.64
CA VAL A 297 14.63 -13.53 -23.96
C VAL A 297 15.09 -12.44 -24.92
N SER A 298 15.51 -11.29 -24.40
CA SER A 298 16.08 -10.19 -25.20
C SER A 298 17.54 -10.41 -25.61
N GLY A 299 18.18 -11.48 -25.11
CA GLY A 299 19.55 -11.85 -25.48
C GLY A 299 20.65 -11.17 -24.66
N VAL A 300 20.32 -10.59 -23.50
CA VAL A 300 21.29 -9.92 -22.61
C VAL A 300 22.42 -10.87 -22.21
N GLN A 301 23.66 -10.40 -22.35
CA GLN A 301 24.87 -11.09 -21.93
C GLN A 301 25.39 -10.45 -20.63
N GLN A 302 25.08 -11.07 -19.48
CA GLN A 302 25.35 -10.48 -18.16
C GLN A 302 26.84 -10.21 -17.88
N ASP A 303 27.74 -10.97 -18.52
CA ASP A 303 29.19 -10.78 -18.38
C ASP A 303 29.72 -9.59 -19.20
N ALA A 304 28.95 -9.09 -20.19
CA ALA A 304 29.37 -8.00 -21.06
C ALA A 304 29.21 -6.62 -20.39
N VAL A 305 28.11 -6.43 -19.64
CA VAL A 305 27.83 -5.19 -18.90
C VAL A 305 27.33 -5.54 -17.51
N ALA A 306 28.08 -5.09 -16.49
CA ALA A 306 27.73 -5.36 -15.10
C ALA A 306 26.33 -4.86 -14.75
N GLY A 307 25.50 -5.74 -14.20
CA GLY A 307 24.13 -5.44 -13.82
C GLY A 307 23.12 -5.46 -14.97
N ALA A 308 23.51 -5.79 -16.20
CA ALA A 308 22.57 -6.01 -17.28
C ALA A 308 21.60 -7.16 -16.92
N GLY A 309 20.30 -6.90 -17.04
CA GLY A 309 19.23 -7.83 -16.65
C GLY A 309 18.97 -7.92 -15.13
N ALA A 310 19.75 -7.26 -14.28
CA ALA A 310 19.48 -7.15 -12.86
C ALA A 310 18.57 -5.94 -12.58
N MET A 311 17.38 -6.17 -12.04
CA MET A 311 16.40 -5.09 -11.80
C MET A 311 16.89 -4.16 -10.69
N ARG A 312 16.86 -2.85 -10.93
CA ARG A 312 17.10 -1.83 -9.90
C ARG A 312 15.78 -1.29 -9.39
N GLN A 313 15.52 -1.47 -8.10
CA GLN A 313 14.25 -1.17 -7.45
C GLN A 313 14.40 0.04 -6.52
N HIS A 314 13.60 1.07 -6.80
CA HIS A 314 13.29 2.16 -5.89
C HIS A 314 11.91 1.91 -5.30
N VAL A 315 11.85 1.55 -4.01
CA VAL A 315 10.58 1.18 -3.37
C VAL A 315 10.06 2.34 -2.52
N VAL A 316 8.80 2.69 -2.72
CA VAL A 316 8.14 3.81 -2.02
C VAL A 316 6.96 3.29 -1.23
N THR A 317 6.86 3.66 0.04
CA THR A 317 5.68 3.28 0.84
C THR A 317 4.42 3.89 0.23
N SER A 318 3.35 3.09 0.13
CA SER A 318 2.11 3.43 -0.55
C SER A 318 1.49 4.74 -0.04
N TRP A 319 1.23 5.68 -0.93
CA TRP A 319 0.40 6.85 -0.63
C TRP A 319 -1.08 6.45 -0.47
N SER A 320 -1.56 5.49 -1.28
CA SER A 320 -2.94 5.00 -1.24
C SER A 320 -3.38 4.42 0.10
N MET A 321 -2.45 3.90 0.91
CA MET A 321 -2.79 3.38 2.25
C MET A 321 -2.85 4.46 3.35
N LEU A 322 -2.46 5.70 3.04
CA LEU A 322 -2.43 6.77 4.03
C LEU A 322 -3.83 7.32 4.31
N SER A 323 -4.13 7.54 5.59
CA SER A 323 -5.34 8.21 6.04
C SER A 323 -5.07 9.66 6.44
N ARG A 324 -6.02 10.56 6.16
CA ARG A 324 -6.07 11.92 6.72
C ARG A 324 -6.54 11.91 8.17
N ARG A 325 -7.41 10.94 8.49
CA ARG A 325 -7.95 10.68 9.84
C ARG A 325 -6.97 9.80 10.60
N ASP A 326 -6.74 10.13 11.87
CA ASP A 326 -5.71 9.56 12.72
C ASP A 326 -4.38 9.32 11.97
N PRO A 327 -3.74 10.39 11.47
CA PRO A 327 -2.58 10.27 10.59
C PRO A 327 -1.39 9.60 11.30
N TRP A 328 -1.36 9.55 12.63
CA TRP A 328 -0.31 8.89 13.41
C TRP A 328 -0.21 7.40 13.11
N VAL A 329 -1.33 6.73 12.79
CA VAL A 329 -1.34 5.32 12.38
C VAL A 329 -0.54 5.11 11.09
N ASN A 330 -0.38 6.15 10.26
CA ASN A 330 0.47 6.05 9.07
C ASN A 330 1.95 5.81 9.41
N LEU A 331 2.43 6.15 10.61
CA LEU A 331 3.78 5.77 11.07
C LEU A 331 3.92 4.25 11.16
N LEU A 332 2.88 3.56 11.65
CA LEU A 332 2.84 2.11 11.76
C LEU A 332 2.81 1.47 10.36
N ARG A 333 1.95 2.00 9.47
CA ARG A 333 1.87 1.56 8.07
C ARG A 333 3.20 1.72 7.34
N GLY A 334 3.84 2.89 7.48
CA GLY A 334 5.14 3.20 6.90
C GLY A 334 6.24 2.28 7.42
N THR A 335 6.22 1.94 8.71
CA THR A 335 7.21 1.02 9.32
C THR A 335 7.11 -0.39 8.75
N VAL A 336 5.89 -0.96 8.66
CA VAL A 336 5.68 -2.30 8.11
C VAL A 336 6.01 -2.34 6.61
N ALA A 337 5.61 -1.31 5.86
CA ALA A 337 5.94 -1.21 4.44
C ALA A 337 7.45 -1.09 4.20
N ALA A 338 8.16 -0.27 4.99
CA ALA A 338 9.61 -0.14 4.91
C ALA A 338 10.33 -1.44 5.27
N PHE A 339 9.83 -2.17 6.28
CA PHE A 339 10.33 -3.50 6.62
C PHE A 339 10.17 -4.47 5.44
N GLY A 340 8.99 -4.53 4.84
CA GLY A 340 8.72 -5.36 3.65
C GLY A 340 9.63 -4.98 2.46
N ALA A 341 9.88 -3.69 2.25
CA ALA A 341 10.77 -3.20 1.22
C ALA A 341 12.24 -3.62 1.45
N GLY A 342 12.72 -3.44 2.69
CA GLY A 342 14.09 -3.82 3.09
C GLY A 342 14.32 -5.32 3.00
N VAL A 343 13.44 -6.14 3.58
CA VAL A 343 13.50 -7.61 3.51
C VAL A 343 13.37 -8.12 2.08
N GLY A 344 12.50 -7.48 1.28
CA GLY A 344 12.33 -7.79 -0.13
C GLY A 344 13.54 -7.43 -1.00
N GLY A 345 14.57 -6.77 -0.45
CA GLY A 345 15.83 -6.50 -1.13
C GLY A 345 15.80 -5.28 -2.04
N ALA A 346 15.01 -4.25 -1.71
CA ALA A 346 15.02 -2.97 -2.40
C ALA A 346 16.42 -2.32 -2.35
N GLN A 347 16.85 -1.72 -3.46
CA GLN A 347 18.11 -0.97 -3.49
C GLN A 347 17.96 0.40 -2.83
N SER A 348 16.86 1.08 -3.10
CA SER A 348 16.50 2.34 -2.43
C SER A 348 15.08 2.27 -1.87
N VAL A 349 14.89 2.90 -0.72
CA VAL A 349 13.60 2.97 -0.03
C VAL A 349 13.28 4.41 0.31
N THR A 350 12.08 4.86 -0.10
CA THR A 350 11.48 6.12 0.34
C THR A 350 10.29 5.82 1.23
N VAL A 351 10.41 6.17 2.50
CA VAL A 351 9.27 6.21 3.42
C VAL A 351 8.58 7.55 3.25
N LEU A 352 7.29 7.53 2.88
CA LEU A 352 6.50 8.74 2.83
C LEU A 352 6.26 9.26 4.25
N PRO A 353 6.34 10.58 4.48
CA PRO A 353 5.92 11.18 5.73
C PRO A 353 4.48 10.78 6.10
N PHE A 354 4.23 10.57 7.40
CA PHE A 354 2.93 10.08 7.90
C PHE A 354 1.76 11.04 7.59
N ASP A 355 2.08 12.29 7.31
CA ASP A 355 1.19 13.40 6.99
C ASP A 355 1.08 13.69 5.47
N ALA A 356 1.67 12.85 4.60
CA ALA A 356 1.67 13.08 3.15
C ALA A 356 0.28 13.02 2.49
N ALA A 357 -0.75 12.52 3.19
CA ALA A 357 -2.15 12.62 2.75
C ALA A 357 -2.79 13.98 3.06
N LEU A 358 -2.16 14.81 3.90
CA LEU A 358 -2.66 16.11 4.36
C LEU A 358 -1.98 17.29 3.65
N GLY A 359 -0.73 17.14 3.19
CA GLY A 359 0.00 18.19 2.51
C GLY A 359 1.51 18.00 2.57
N LEU A 360 2.26 19.11 2.46
CA LEU A 360 3.71 19.10 2.57
C LEU A 360 4.14 18.75 4.00
N PRO A 361 5.16 17.89 4.15
CA PRO A 361 5.64 17.46 5.45
C PRO A 361 6.41 18.58 6.17
N ASP A 362 6.35 18.60 7.49
CA ASP A 362 7.26 19.42 8.31
C ASP A 362 8.59 18.69 8.61
N SER A 363 9.48 19.35 9.33
CA SER A 363 10.80 18.79 9.70
C SER A 363 10.68 17.55 10.59
N MET A 364 9.68 17.50 11.47
CA MET A 364 9.44 16.35 12.34
C MET A 364 8.98 15.13 11.53
N SER A 365 8.08 15.35 10.58
CA SER A 365 7.49 14.30 9.76
C SER A 365 8.51 13.70 8.79
N ARG A 366 9.37 14.53 8.18
CA ARG A 366 10.53 14.05 7.40
C ARG A 366 11.53 13.27 8.25
N ARG A 367 11.83 13.77 9.45
CA ARG A 367 12.71 13.08 10.40
C ARG A 367 12.17 11.70 10.78
N LEU A 368 10.89 11.58 11.08
CA LEU A 368 10.28 10.29 11.39
C LEU A 368 10.36 9.32 10.20
N ALA A 369 10.04 9.77 8.99
CA ALA A 369 10.13 8.95 7.78
C ALA A 369 11.55 8.40 7.54
N ARG A 370 12.57 9.27 7.63
CA ARG A 370 13.98 8.88 7.55
C ARG A 370 14.39 7.91 8.66
N ASN A 371 14.02 8.23 9.90
CA ASN A 371 14.42 7.45 11.07
C ASN A 371 13.78 6.06 11.07
N THR A 372 12.64 5.85 10.41
CA THR A 372 12.09 4.50 10.19
C THR A 372 13.11 3.61 9.48
N SER A 373 13.74 4.08 8.39
CA SER A 373 14.79 3.32 7.71
C SER A 373 16.03 3.14 8.59
N ALA A 374 16.48 4.20 9.27
CA ALA A 374 17.64 4.14 10.15
C ALA A 374 17.46 3.10 11.28
N LEU A 375 16.29 3.09 11.93
CA LEU A 375 15.95 2.10 12.96
C LEU A 375 15.95 0.68 12.38
N LEU A 376 15.37 0.49 11.19
CA LEU A 376 15.32 -0.83 10.57
C LEU A 376 16.71 -1.36 10.21
N ILE A 377 17.59 -0.50 9.68
CA ILE A 377 18.96 -0.85 9.28
C ILE A 377 19.85 -1.06 10.51
N GLU A 378 19.91 -0.08 11.40
CA GLU A 378 20.95 0.03 12.44
C GLU A 378 20.55 -0.61 13.77
N GLU A 379 19.27 -0.59 14.13
CA GLU A 379 18.80 -1.12 15.43
C GLU A 379 18.18 -2.51 15.29
N SER A 380 17.33 -2.71 14.27
CA SER A 380 16.67 -4.01 14.03
C SER A 380 17.50 -4.95 13.15
N HIS A 381 18.58 -4.45 12.54
CA HIS A 381 19.55 -5.23 11.77
C HIS A 381 18.95 -5.97 10.56
N VAL A 382 17.81 -5.51 10.05
CA VAL A 382 17.07 -6.16 8.95
C VAL A 382 17.91 -6.22 7.67
N GLY A 383 18.78 -5.23 7.45
CA GLY A 383 19.67 -5.18 6.29
C GLY A 383 20.90 -6.11 6.37
N ARG A 384 21.17 -6.79 7.50
CA ARG A 384 22.41 -7.57 7.70
C ARG A 384 22.46 -8.89 6.94
N VAL A 385 21.31 -9.42 6.53
CA VAL A 385 21.21 -10.70 5.79
C VAL A 385 20.52 -10.42 4.46
N ILE A 386 21.09 -10.96 3.37
CA ILE A 386 20.49 -10.86 2.05
C ILE A 386 19.34 -11.86 1.93
N ASP A 387 18.17 -11.38 1.52
CA ASP A 387 16.96 -12.19 1.33
C ASP A 387 16.70 -13.13 2.51
N PRO A 388 16.46 -12.59 3.73
CA PRO A 388 16.25 -13.40 4.93
C PRO A 388 14.95 -14.22 4.86
N ALA A 389 14.06 -13.88 3.91
CA ALA A 389 12.87 -14.66 3.62
C ALA A 389 13.10 -15.85 2.68
N GLY A 390 14.29 -15.97 2.07
CA GLY A 390 14.65 -17.08 1.18
C GLY A 390 14.56 -18.43 1.90
N GLY A 391 13.89 -19.40 1.28
CA GLY A 391 13.63 -20.72 1.86
C GLY A 391 12.40 -20.79 2.77
N SER A 392 11.72 -19.67 3.05
CA SER A 392 10.39 -19.72 3.65
C SER A 392 9.40 -20.32 2.65
N TRP A 393 8.83 -21.49 2.95
CA TRP A 393 7.87 -22.17 2.07
C TRP A 393 6.72 -21.26 1.63
N PHE A 394 6.20 -20.45 2.55
CA PHE A 394 5.16 -19.48 2.23
C PHE A 394 5.64 -18.39 1.25
N VAL A 395 6.78 -17.75 1.53
CA VAL A 395 7.26 -16.63 0.70
C VAL A 395 7.72 -17.12 -0.67
N GLU A 396 8.34 -18.30 -0.76
CA GLU A 396 8.72 -18.90 -2.05
C GLU A 396 7.49 -19.20 -2.92
N ASN A 397 6.45 -19.81 -2.33
CA ASN A 397 5.22 -20.10 -3.05
C ASN A 397 4.49 -18.82 -3.47
N LEU A 398 4.32 -17.86 -2.55
CA LEU A 398 3.69 -16.57 -2.85
C LEU A 398 4.45 -15.80 -3.94
N THR A 399 5.80 -15.81 -3.90
CA THR A 399 6.63 -15.20 -4.94
C THR A 399 6.34 -15.82 -6.31
N GLN A 400 6.22 -17.15 -6.37
CA GLN A 400 5.97 -17.87 -7.61
C GLN A 400 4.57 -17.57 -8.16
N GLU A 401 3.52 -17.66 -7.33
CA GLU A 401 2.15 -17.41 -7.75
C GLU A 401 1.94 -15.95 -8.22
N VAL A 402 2.54 -14.98 -7.52
CA VAL A 402 2.50 -13.57 -7.93
C VAL A 402 3.27 -13.34 -9.24
N ALA A 403 4.43 -13.98 -9.42
CA ALA A 403 5.19 -13.90 -10.66
C ALA A 403 4.39 -14.48 -11.85
N GLU A 404 3.73 -15.62 -11.66
CA GLU A 404 2.90 -16.25 -12.70
C GLU A 404 1.69 -15.39 -13.07
N ALA A 405 0.98 -14.85 -12.08
CA ALA A 405 -0.14 -13.92 -12.31
C ALA A 405 0.31 -12.67 -13.08
N ALA A 406 1.42 -12.06 -12.66
CA ALA A 406 1.98 -10.88 -13.31
C ALA A 406 2.48 -11.19 -14.74
N TRP A 407 3.11 -12.34 -14.96
CA TRP A 407 3.57 -12.76 -16.28
C TRP A 407 2.41 -12.99 -17.25
N GLY A 408 1.31 -13.58 -16.78
CA GLY A 408 0.08 -13.73 -17.57
C GLY A 408 -0.50 -12.38 -18.00
N LEU A 409 -0.57 -11.41 -17.08
CA LEU A 409 -1.03 -10.05 -17.38
C LEU A 409 -0.08 -9.32 -18.34
N PHE A 410 1.23 -9.40 -18.12
CA PHE A 410 2.26 -8.79 -18.95
C PHE A 410 2.20 -9.33 -20.39
N THR A 411 2.21 -10.66 -20.55
CA THR A 411 2.17 -11.26 -21.90
C THR A 411 0.86 -10.98 -22.63
N ALA A 412 -0.26 -10.88 -21.93
CA ALA A 412 -1.53 -10.44 -22.52
C ALA A 412 -1.46 -8.98 -22.99
N MET A 413 -0.85 -8.07 -22.20
CA MET A 413 -0.63 -6.67 -22.56
C MET A 413 0.28 -6.54 -23.79
N GLU A 414 1.38 -7.29 -23.82
CA GLU A 414 2.29 -7.36 -24.97
C GLU A 414 1.60 -7.89 -26.23
N GLY A 415 0.72 -8.89 -26.09
CA GLY A 415 -0.11 -9.41 -27.19
C GLY A 415 -1.09 -8.39 -27.77
N ARG A 416 -1.42 -7.31 -27.03
CA ARG A 416 -2.24 -6.18 -27.49
C ARG A 416 -1.41 -5.00 -28.02
N GLY A 417 -0.09 -5.14 -28.11
CA GLY A 417 0.80 -4.11 -28.64
C GLY A 417 1.62 -3.34 -27.60
N GLY A 418 1.67 -3.84 -26.35
CA GLY A 418 2.47 -3.26 -25.27
C GLY A 418 1.74 -2.19 -24.46
N PHE A 419 2.47 -1.56 -23.53
CA PHE A 419 1.90 -0.63 -22.55
C PHE A 419 1.18 0.56 -23.20
N THR A 420 1.82 1.22 -24.17
CA THR A 420 1.22 2.36 -24.88
C THR A 420 -0.10 2.01 -25.57
N ALA A 421 -0.17 0.85 -26.22
CA ALA A 421 -1.38 0.40 -26.90
C ALA A 421 -2.50 0.05 -25.89
N ASP A 422 -2.14 -0.62 -24.80
CA ASP A 422 -3.08 -1.00 -23.73
C ASP A 422 -3.66 0.23 -23.03
N LEU A 423 -2.82 1.23 -22.75
CA LEU A 423 -3.25 2.52 -22.21
C LEU A 423 -4.20 3.24 -23.17
N ALA A 424 -3.85 3.32 -24.46
CA ALA A 424 -4.66 4.01 -25.47
C ALA A 424 -6.02 3.33 -25.71
N SER A 425 -6.10 2.00 -25.54
CA SER A 425 -7.34 1.25 -25.66
C SER A 425 -8.35 1.53 -24.53
N GLY A 426 -7.86 1.94 -23.36
CA GLY A 426 -8.64 2.08 -22.13
C GLY A 426 -8.79 0.79 -21.32
N ASP A 427 -8.29 -0.35 -21.81
CA ASP A 427 -8.36 -1.65 -21.12
C ASP A 427 -7.60 -1.61 -19.78
N LEU A 428 -6.40 -1.01 -19.77
CA LEU A 428 -5.62 -0.82 -18.55
C LEU A 428 -6.42 -0.03 -17.51
N ALA A 429 -6.96 1.14 -17.88
CA ALA A 429 -7.72 1.99 -16.97
C ALA A 429 -8.97 1.29 -16.43
N SER A 430 -9.69 0.55 -17.29
CA SER A 430 -10.88 -0.22 -16.89
C SER A 430 -10.53 -1.33 -15.87
N SER A 431 -9.46 -2.07 -16.14
CA SER A 431 -8.96 -3.16 -15.28
C SER A 431 -8.53 -2.64 -13.90
N LEU A 432 -7.78 -1.53 -13.85
CA LEU A 432 -7.37 -0.90 -12.59
C LEU A 432 -8.57 -0.34 -11.82
N ALA A 433 -9.52 0.30 -12.51
CA ALA A 433 -10.74 0.80 -11.88
C ALA A 433 -11.62 -0.33 -11.32
N GLN A 434 -11.61 -1.52 -11.94
CA GLN A 434 -12.27 -2.70 -11.38
C GLN A 434 -11.61 -3.14 -10.07
N SER A 435 -10.29 -3.31 -10.05
CA SER A 435 -9.53 -3.66 -8.83
C SER A 435 -9.74 -2.63 -7.72
N ALA A 436 -9.76 -1.34 -8.06
CA ALA A 436 -10.06 -0.26 -7.13
C ALA A 436 -11.47 -0.40 -6.51
N ARG A 437 -12.49 -0.66 -7.33
CA ARG A 437 -13.87 -0.87 -6.86
C ARG A 437 -13.99 -2.10 -5.97
N GLU A 438 -13.39 -3.22 -6.35
CA GLU A 438 -13.42 -4.46 -5.56
C GLU A 438 -12.78 -4.26 -4.18
N ARG A 439 -11.65 -3.54 -4.13
CA ARG A 439 -11.02 -3.13 -2.87
C ARG A 439 -11.92 -2.20 -2.06
N ALA A 440 -12.53 -1.19 -2.69
CA ALA A 440 -13.45 -0.28 -2.01
C ALA A 440 -14.64 -1.02 -1.40
N VAL A 441 -15.21 -2.02 -2.09
CA VAL A 441 -16.26 -2.90 -1.56
C VAL A 441 -15.74 -3.67 -0.35
N ARG A 442 -14.56 -4.31 -0.42
CA ARG A 442 -14.00 -5.02 0.75
C ARG A 442 -13.78 -4.11 1.95
N ILE A 443 -13.30 -2.88 1.73
CA ILE A 443 -13.13 -1.86 2.78
C ILE A 443 -14.49 -1.44 3.37
N ALA A 444 -15.49 -1.17 2.51
CA ALA A 444 -16.83 -0.79 2.94
C ALA A 444 -17.50 -1.88 3.79
N HIS A 445 -17.24 -3.15 3.47
CA HIS A 445 -17.71 -4.30 4.25
C HIS A 445 -16.76 -4.72 5.40
N ARG A 446 -15.72 -3.91 5.70
CA ARG A 446 -14.69 -4.17 6.73
C ARG A 446 -13.98 -5.54 6.59
N ARG A 447 -13.93 -6.09 5.38
CA ARG A 447 -13.09 -7.25 5.05
C ARG A 447 -11.61 -6.87 4.97
N ASP A 448 -11.35 -5.65 4.53
CA ASP A 448 -10.04 -5.00 4.56
C ASP A 448 -10.11 -3.82 5.56
N PRO A 449 -10.01 -4.07 6.88
CA PRO A 449 -10.21 -3.04 7.89
C PRO A 449 -9.11 -1.98 7.89
N LEU A 450 -9.48 -0.73 8.17
CA LEU A 450 -8.58 0.42 8.27
C LEU A 450 -8.54 0.93 9.72
N THR A 451 -7.50 0.57 10.46
CA THR A 451 -7.27 1.03 11.84
C THR A 451 -7.23 2.56 11.93
N GLY A 452 -7.94 3.12 12.91
CA GLY A 452 -8.08 4.57 13.12
C GLY A 452 -9.11 5.23 12.19
N VAL A 453 -9.71 4.48 11.25
CA VAL A 453 -10.66 5.00 10.25
C VAL A 453 -11.96 4.19 10.26
N SER A 454 -11.93 2.95 9.76
CA SER A 454 -13.10 2.07 9.75
C SER A 454 -13.20 1.25 11.04
N GLU A 455 -12.06 0.97 11.69
CA GLU A 455 -11.98 0.25 12.96
C GLU A 455 -11.30 1.12 14.00
N PHE A 456 -11.90 1.20 15.19
CA PHE A 456 -11.39 2.00 16.31
C PHE A 456 -11.10 3.48 15.95
N PRO A 457 -12.04 4.22 15.33
CA PRO A 457 -11.85 5.63 15.00
C PRO A 457 -11.92 6.53 16.24
N ASP A 458 -11.20 7.66 16.20
CA ASP A 458 -11.32 8.72 17.20
C ASP A 458 -12.15 9.90 16.66
N VAL A 459 -13.40 10.07 17.13
CA VAL A 459 -14.28 11.21 16.79
C VAL A 459 -13.93 12.52 17.52
N HIS A 460 -12.97 12.48 18.42
CA HIS A 460 -12.49 13.63 19.18
C HIS A 460 -11.06 14.05 18.81
N GLU A 461 -10.51 13.47 17.74
CA GLU A 461 -9.18 13.81 17.23
C GLU A 461 -9.06 15.31 16.92
N THR A 462 -7.87 15.87 17.17
CA THR A 462 -7.55 17.23 16.70
C THR A 462 -7.00 17.14 15.26
N PRO A 463 -7.63 17.78 14.27
CA PRO A 463 -7.15 17.72 12.90
C PRO A 463 -5.72 18.25 12.77
N LEU A 464 -4.85 17.47 12.13
CA LEU A 464 -3.50 17.89 11.80
C LEU A 464 -3.53 18.74 10.52
N VAL A 465 -3.06 19.98 10.61
CA VAL A 465 -3.03 20.92 9.48
C VAL A 465 -1.65 20.93 8.84
N ARG A 466 -1.61 20.92 7.50
CA ARG A 466 -0.41 21.02 6.68
C ARG A 466 -0.56 22.05 5.58
N LYS A 467 0.58 22.52 5.07
CA LYS A 467 0.62 23.36 3.87
C LYS A 467 0.11 22.52 2.70
N ALA A 468 -0.98 22.96 2.08
CA ALA A 468 -1.55 22.25 0.94
C ALA A 468 -0.56 22.19 -0.23
N VAL A 469 -0.56 21.06 -0.93
CA VAL A 469 0.16 20.90 -2.20
C VAL A 469 -0.82 21.25 -3.32
N SER A 470 -0.43 22.15 -4.22
CA SER A 470 -1.22 22.49 -5.39
C SER A 470 -0.91 21.53 -6.54
N ALA A 471 -1.27 20.26 -6.42
CA ALA A 471 -1.08 19.29 -7.50
C ALA A 471 -2.23 19.42 -8.53
N PRO A 472 -1.95 19.39 -9.84
CA PRO A 472 -3.00 19.31 -10.84
C PRO A 472 -3.77 18.00 -10.72
N GLU A 473 -5.09 18.07 -10.87
CA GLU A 473 -5.94 16.88 -10.89
C GLU A 473 -5.55 15.95 -12.06
N PRO A 474 -5.39 14.63 -11.83
CA PRO A 474 -5.10 13.68 -12.90
C PRO A 474 -6.19 13.72 -13.97
N ARG A 475 -5.79 13.77 -15.24
CA ARG A 475 -6.70 13.68 -16.39
C ARG A 475 -6.80 12.27 -16.96
N GLY A 476 -5.83 11.41 -16.65
CA GLY A 476 -5.81 9.99 -17.00
C GLY A 476 -6.12 9.12 -15.79
N LEU A 477 -5.16 8.28 -15.38
CA LEU A 477 -5.31 7.39 -14.24
C LEU A 477 -5.43 8.18 -12.92
N PRO A 478 -6.46 7.89 -12.10
CA PRO A 478 -6.71 8.63 -10.86
C PRO A 478 -5.71 8.28 -9.76
N ARG A 479 -5.74 9.06 -8.67
CA ARG A 479 -5.12 8.69 -7.40
C ARG A 479 -6.23 8.39 -6.41
N VAL A 480 -6.21 7.19 -5.83
CA VAL A 480 -7.26 6.73 -4.91
C VAL A 480 -6.62 6.24 -3.62
N ARG A 481 -7.03 6.82 -2.49
CA ARG A 481 -6.70 6.31 -1.15
C ARG A 481 -7.79 5.40 -0.61
N TYR A 482 -7.37 4.42 0.16
CA TYR A 482 -8.25 3.40 0.75
C TYR A 482 -9.29 4.02 1.70
N ALA A 483 -8.91 5.07 2.42
CA ALA A 483 -9.73 5.68 3.45
C ALA A 483 -10.77 6.69 2.93
N GLU A 484 -10.74 7.09 1.65
CA GLU A 484 -11.53 8.23 1.14
C GLU A 484 -13.04 8.09 1.38
N GLY A 485 -13.58 6.87 1.28
CA GLY A 485 -14.99 6.61 1.52
C GLY A 485 -15.43 7.02 2.93
N PHE A 486 -14.68 6.61 3.95
CA PHE A 486 -14.94 6.98 5.34
C PHE A 486 -14.59 8.43 5.64
N GLU A 487 -13.51 8.95 5.03
CA GLU A 487 -13.12 10.35 5.19
C GLU A 487 -14.19 11.31 4.68
N ARG A 488 -14.86 11.01 3.56
CA ARG A 488 -16.00 11.80 3.08
C ARG A 488 -17.16 11.83 4.07
N LEU A 489 -17.45 10.72 4.75
CA LEU A 489 -18.49 10.69 5.80
C LEU A 489 -18.10 11.58 6.98
N ARG A 490 -16.84 11.48 7.42
CA ARG A 490 -16.29 12.32 8.48
C ARG A 490 -16.27 13.80 8.10
N ASP A 491 -15.90 14.14 6.87
CA ASP A 491 -15.91 15.51 6.37
C ASP A 491 -17.34 16.09 6.37
N ARG A 492 -18.35 15.31 5.98
CA ARG A 492 -19.77 15.69 6.09
C ARG A 492 -20.19 15.94 7.54
N SER A 493 -19.82 15.04 8.45
CA SER A 493 -20.09 15.17 9.88
C SER A 493 -19.45 16.43 10.48
N ASP A 494 -18.20 16.73 10.11
CA ASP A 494 -17.46 17.90 10.61
C ASP A 494 -18.01 19.23 10.05
N ALA A 495 -18.59 19.21 8.84
CA ALA A 495 -19.22 20.37 8.23
C ALA A 495 -20.62 20.68 8.81
N ALA A 496 -21.21 19.77 9.59
CA ALA A 496 -22.51 19.99 10.21
C ALA A 496 -22.42 21.05 11.33
N PRO A 497 -23.47 21.90 11.54
CA PRO A 497 -23.46 22.90 12.61
C PRO A 497 -23.28 22.30 14.01
N GLU A 498 -23.84 21.11 14.22
CA GLU A 498 -23.64 20.29 15.40
C GLU A 498 -23.26 18.88 14.93
N HIS A 499 -22.34 18.24 15.65
CA HIS A 499 -21.95 16.87 15.31
C HIS A 499 -23.16 15.93 15.41
N PRO A 500 -23.39 15.08 14.39
CA PRO A 500 -24.47 14.11 14.42
C PRO A 500 -24.28 13.14 15.59
N ARG A 501 -25.39 12.76 16.24
CA ARG A 501 -25.40 11.89 17.42
C ARG A 501 -26.38 10.74 17.25
N VAL A 502 -26.03 9.59 17.84
CA VAL A 502 -26.89 8.42 17.98
C VAL A 502 -26.90 7.96 19.42
N VAL A 503 -28.08 7.62 19.93
CA VAL A 503 -28.21 6.98 21.25
C VAL A 503 -28.21 5.46 21.08
N LEU A 504 -27.24 4.79 21.68
CA LEU A 504 -27.19 3.34 21.80
C LEU A 504 -28.05 2.92 23.00
N VAL A 505 -29.27 2.46 22.71
CA VAL A 505 -30.26 2.07 23.71
C VAL A 505 -29.94 0.67 24.22
N ALA A 506 -29.35 0.61 25.41
CA ALA A 506 -28.94 -0.62 26.07
C ALA A 506 -30.11 -1.27 26.81
N ILE A 507 -30.38 -2.55 26.51
CA ILE A 507 -31.44 -3.34 27.17
C ILE A 507 -30.81 -4.56 27.86
N GLY A 508 -31.31 -4.93 29.03
CA GLY A 508 -30.74 -6.00 29.87
C GLY A 508 -29.62 -5.53 30.81
N GLU A 509 -28.79 -6.47 31.26
CA GLU A 509 -27.66 -6.19 32.15
C GLU A 509 -26.41 -5.77 31.36
N VAL A 510 -25.43 -5.20 32.06
CA VAL A 510 -24.16 -4.73 31.45
C VAL A 510 -23.48 -5.82 30.61
N SER A 511 -23.50 -7.07 31.08
CA SER A 511 -22.94 -8.22 30.35
C SER A 511 -23.65 -8.54 29.04
N ASP A 512 -24.93 -8.19 28.92
CA ASP A 512 -25.72 -8.47 27.72
C ASP A 512 -25.39 -7.48 26.60
N TYR A 513 -25.22 -6.20 26.92
CA TYR A 513 -25.13 -5.16 25.91
C TYR A 513 -23.71 -4.64 25.63
N THR A 514 -22.73 -4.81 26.52
CA THR A 514 -21.39 -4.18 26.39
C THR A 514 -20.70 -4.48 25.05
N ALA A 515 -20.74 -5.73 24.60
CA ALA A 515 -20.12 -6.12 23.33
C ALA A 515 -20.79 -5.44 22.13
N ARG A 516 -22.12 -5.33 22.16
CA ARG A 516 -22.92 -4.74 21.08
C ARG A 516 -22.87 -3.22 21.07
N THR A 517 -22.88 -2.57 22.24
CA THR A 517 -22.69 -1.12 22.33
C THR A 517 -21.28 -0.72 21.91
N THR A 518 -20.26 -1.50 22.24
CA THR A 518 -18.88 -1.27 21.76
C THR A 518 -18.81 -1.42 20.24
N PHE A 519 -19.39 -2.48 19.67
CA PHE A 519 -19.46 -2.66 18.22
C PHE A 519 -20.20 -1.51 17.53
N ALA A 520 -21.41 -1.16 18.00
CA ALA A 520 -22.21 -0.10 17.41
C ALA A 520 -21.54 1.27 17.55
N LYS A 521 -20.88 1.55 18.68
CA LYS A 521 -20.09 2.78 18.86
C LYS A 521 -19.00 2.90 17.78
N ASN A 522 -18.15 1.87 17.65
CA ASN A 522 -17.12 1.82 16.60
C ASN A 522 -17.71 1.87 15.18
N PHE A 523 -18.94 1.38 14.99
CA PHE A 523 -19.65 1.45 13.73
C PHE A 523 -20.00 2.90 13.35
N TYR A 524 -20.74 3.60 14.21
CA TYR A 524 -21.22 4.97 13.96
C TYR A 524 -20.09 6.00 13.93
N GLU A 525 -19.10 5.86 14.81
CA GLU A 525 -17.99 6.80 14.93
C GLU A 525 -17.06 6.78 13.70
N ALA A 526 -17.06 5.70 12.92
CA ALA A 526 -16.35 5.62 11.64
C ALA A 526 -16.93 6.61 10.60
N GLY A 527 -18.21 6.97 10.74
CA GLY A 527 -18.89 7.98 9.94
C GLY A 527 -18.91 9.38 10.56
N GLY A 528 -18.28 9.56 11.73
CA GLY A 528 -18.32 10.82 12.48
C GLY A 528 -19.54 11.00 13.39
N ILE A 529 -20.44 10.02 13.44
CA ILE A 529 -21.63 10.07 14.28
C ILE A 529 -21.26 9.69 15.71
N ARG A 530 -21.37 10.63 16.65
CA ARG A 530 -21.01 10.43 18.06
C ARG A 530 -22.04 9.52 18.73
N ALA A 531 -21.58 8.43 19.32
CA ALA A 531 -22.45 7.44 19.93
C ALA A 531 -22.40 7.51 21.47
N GLU A 532 -23.57 7.57 22.09
CA GLU A 532 -23.73 7.61 23.55
C GLU A 532 -24.58 6.42 24.01
N THR A 533 -24.13 5.67 25.02
CA THR A 533 -24.88 4.52 25.53
C THR A 533 -25.77 4.95 26.69
N ILE A 534 -27.07 4.66 26.57
CA ILE A 534 -28.09 4.97 27.59
C ILE A 534 -28.90 3.71 27.87
N ALA A 535 -29.06 3.37 29.15
CA ALA A 535 -29.91 2.27 29.56
C ALA A 535 -31.39 2.59 29.28
N PHE A 536 -32.12 1.62 28.73
CA PHE A 536 -33.54 1.80 28.42
C PHE A 536 -34.39 1.89 29.69
N ALA A 537 -35.01 3.05 29.92
CA ALA A 537 -35.96 3.29 30.99
C ALA A 537 -36.86 4.49 30.64
N ASP A 538 -38.10 4.51 31.14
CA ASP A 538 -39.00 5.66 30.98
C ASP A 538 -38.38 6.96 31.51
N SER A 539 -37.60 6.89 32.58
CA SER A 539 -36.89 8.04 33.15
C SER A 539 -35.84 8.63 32.21
N ALA A 540 -35.29 7.83 31.28
CA ALA A 540 -34.30 8.26 30.30
C ALA A 540 -34.92 8.70 28.97
N ARG A 541 -36.27 8.74 28.86
CA ARG A 541 -36.98 9.10 27.63
C ARG A 541 -36.47 10.40 27.01
N ALA A 542 -36.34 11.46 27.82
CA ALA A 542 -35.91 12.76 27.33
C ALA A 542 -34.51 12.69 26.69
N GLU A 543 -33.57 11.98 27.30
CA GLU A 543 -32.21 11.81 26.81
C GLU A 543 -32.16 10.96 25.53
N ILE A 544 -32.93 9.87 25.48
CA ILE A 544 -33.04 9.00 24.30
C ILE A 544 -33.66 9.77 23.12
N THR A 545 -34.73 10.51 23.36
CA THR A 545 -35.42 11.34 22.34
C THR A 545 -34.73 12.66 22.01
N ALA A 546 -33.66 13.02 22.73
CA ALA A 546 -32.88 14.22 22.44
C ALA A 546 -32.22 14.13 21.06
N THR A 547 -32.03 12.91 20.55
CA THR A 547 -31.56 12.63 19.19
C THR A 547 -32.71 12.08 18.34
N GLY A 548 -32.64 12.26 17.02
CA GLY A 548 -33.61 11.69 16.09
C GLY A 548 -33.36 10.21 15.73
N LEU A 549 -32.23 9.65 16.19
CA LEU A 549 -31.70 8.35 15.78
C LEU A 549 -31.28 7.52 17.01
N ALA A 550 -31.86 6.33 17.17
CA ALA A 550 -31.55 5.40 18.25
C ALA A 550 -31.14 4.02 17.72
N CYS A 551 -30.22 3.34 18.39
CA CYS A 551 -29.78 1.98 18.04
C CYS A 551 -29.92 1.03 19.23
N ILE A 552 -30.82 0.05 19.13
CA ILE A 552 -31.04 -0.95 20.18
C ILE A 552 -29.82 -1.89 20.25
N CYS A 553 -29.28 -2.10 21.44
CA CYS A 553 -28.07 -2.89 21.68
C CYS A 553 -28.24 -3.87 22.85
N SER A 554 -28.16 -5.17 22.59
CA SER A 554 -28.11 -6.25 23.58
C SER A 554 -27.74 -7.60 22.98
N SER A 555 -27.69 -8.64 23.81
CA SER A 555 -27.44 -10.02 23.38
C SER A 555 -28.64 -10.58 22.60
N ASP A 556 -28.37 -11.57 21.76
CA ASP A 556 -29.41 -12.20 20.93
C ASP A 556 -30.51 -12.86 21.81
N ALA A 557 -30.16 -13.30 23.03
CA ALA A 557 -31.12 -13.83 23.99
C ALA A 557 -32.08 -12.74 24.51
N VAL A 558 -31.56 -11.58 24.91
CA VAL A 558 -32.40 -10.46 25.36
C VAL A 558 -33.23 -9.88 24.22
N TYR A 559 -32.71 -9.91 22.99
CA TYR A 559 -33.50 -9.50 21.81
C TYR A 559 -34.76 -10.34 21.62
N ALA A 560 -34.68 -11.66 21.82
CA ALA A 560 -35.83 -12.57 21.72
C ALA A 560 -36.99 -12.17 22.64
N ASP A 561 -36.68 -11.61 23.80
CA ASP A 561 -37.67 -11.28 24.81
C ASP A 561 -38.16 -9.82 24.73
N GLN A 562 -37.28 -8.87 24.43
CA GLN A 562 -37.53 -7.44 24.69
C GLN A 562 -37.45 -6.53 23.47
N ALA A 563 -36.72 -6.89 22.41
CA ALA A 563 -36.36 -5.93 21.36
C ALA A 563 -37.57 -5.36 20.58
N VAL A 564 -38.59 -6.18 20.31
CA VAL A 564 -39.80 -5.76 19.58
C VAL A 564 -40.59 -4.71 20.39
N ALA A 565 -40.80 -4.95 21.68
CA ALA A 565 -41.51 -4.02 22.56
C ALA A 565 -40.75 -2.70 22.74
N VAL A 566 -39.42 -2.78 22.86
CA VAL A 566 -38.54 -1.60 22.95
C VAL A 566 -38.61 -0.78 21.65
N ALA A 567 -38.54 -1.42 20.48
CA ALA A 567 -38.64 -0.73 19.19
C ALA A 567 -39.98 0.01 19.01
N GLN A 568 -41.09 -0.62 19.39
CA GLN A 568 -42.42 0.02 19.40
C GLN A 568 -42.44 1.23 20.32
N THR A 569 -41.92 1.08 21.54
CA THR A 569 -41.87 2.15 22.54
C THR A 569 -41.04 3.35 22.05
N LEU A 570 -39.88 3.11 21.43
CA LEU A 570 -39.05 4.18 20.85
C LEU A 570 -39.78 4.93 19.74
N THR A 571 -40.51 4.21 18.88
CA THR A 571 -41.34 4.80 17.82
C THR A 571 -42.47 5.65 18.41
N GLU A 572 -43.16 5.16 19.46
CA GLU A 572 -44.18 5.92 20.20
C GLU A 572 -43.62 7.15 20.91
N TRP A 573 -42.36 7.10 21.34
CA TRP A 573 -41.66 8.25 21.91
C TRP A 573 -41.30 9.31 20.86
N GLY A 574 -41.47 9.02 19.58
CA GLY A 574 -41.24 9.94 18.47
C GLY A 574 -39.83 9.86 17.89
N ILE A 575 -39.06 8.82 18.20
CA ILE A 575 -37.81 8.53 17.49
C ILE A 575 -38.14 8.25 16.03
N LYS A 576 -37.50 9.00 15.12
CA LYS A 576 -37.79 8.90 13.68
C LYS A 576 -37.15 7.68 13.05
N GLN A 577 -35.98 7.28 13.56
CA GLN A 577 -35.18 6.18 13.01
C GLN A 577 -34.69 5.28 14.14
N VAL A 578 -35.10 4.02 14.09
CA VAL A 578 -34.73 3.00 15.07
C VAL A 578 -33.88 1.95 14.37
N HIS A 579 -32.63 1.83 14.79
CA HIS A 579 -31.69 0.82 14.30
C HIS A 579 -31.56 -0.30 15.34
N LEU A 580 -31.02 -1.45 14.93
CA LEU A 580 -30.66 -2.55 15.83
C LEU A 580 -29.25 -3.06 15.56
N ALA A 581 -28.46 -3.23 16.62
CA ALA A 581 -27.12 -3.79 16.55
C ALA A 581 -27.18 -5.33 16.50
N GLY A 582 -27.14 -5.89 15.30
CA GLY A 582 -27.24 -7.32 15.01
C GLY A 582 -28.03 -7.58 13.73
N PRO A 583 -27.99 -8.82 13.20
CA PRO A 583 -28.67 -9.16 11.94
C PRO A 583 -30.19 -9.32 12.06
N GLY A 584 -30.75 -9.26 13.28
CA GLY A 584 -32.17 -9.49 13.57
C GLY A 584 -32.59 -10.96 13.63
N GLY A 585 -31.89 -11.85 12.91
CA GLY A 585 -32.17 -13.30 12.92
C GLY A 585 -33.64 -13.60 12.59
N ASP A 586 -34.25 -14.52 13.34
CA ASP A 586 -35.66 -14.90 13.17
C ASP A 586 -36.65 -13.77 13.53
N LEU A 587 -36.21 -12.75 14.27
CA LEU A 587 -37.04 -11.61 14.68
C LEU A 587 -37.09 -10.49 13.64
N LYS A 588 -36.33 -10.60 12.54
CA LYS A 588 -36.13 -9.50 11.60
C LYS A 588 -37.45 -8.88 11.11
N ASP A 589 -38.40 -9.70 10.69
CA ASP A 589 -39.69 -9.22 10.18
C ASP A 589 -40.53 -8.53 11.26
N ALA A 590 -40.55 -9.09 12.48
CA ALA A 590 -41.26 -8.50 13.62
C ALA A 590 -40.64 -7.16 14.05
N LEU A 591 -39.30 -7.07 14.03
CA LEU A 591 -38.56 -5.85 14.34
C LEU A 591 -38.81 -4.76 13.30
N THR A 592 -38.84 -5.10 12.01
CA THR A 592 -39.18 -4.14 10.96
C THR A 592 -40.62 -3.64 11.09
N GLN A 593 -41.59 -4.51 11.40
CA GLN A 593 -42.96 -4.09 11.69
C GLN A 593 -43.07 -3.21 12.95
N ALA A 594 -42.18 -3.40 13.91
CA ALA A 594 -42.07 -2.60 15.12
C ALA A 594 -41.34 -1.25 14.93
N GLY A 595 -40.88 -0.94 13.71
CA GLY A 595 -40.26 0.34 13.37
C GLY A 595 -38.74 0.31 13.22
N VAL A 596 -38.09 -0.86 13.30
CA VAL A 596 -36.64 -0.96 13.03
C VAL A 596 -36.36 -0.80 11.54
N SER A 597 -35.66 0.27 11.17
CA SER A 597 -35.35 0.63 9.78
C SER A 597 -34.02 0.04 9.29
N VAL A 598 -33.03 -0.13 10.18
CA VAL A 598 -31.68 -0.59 9.82
C VAL A 598 -31.13 -1.61 10.81
N PHE A 599 -30.43 -2.62 10.27
CA PHE A 599 -29.73 -3.66 11.04
C PHE A 599 -28.21 -3.48 10.90
N VAL A 600 -27.57 -3.01 11.96
CA VAL A 600 -26.12 -2.77 12.03
C VAL A 600 -25.43 -4.08 12.40
N SER A 601 -24.78 -4.75 11.46
CA SER A 601 -24.18 -6.07 11.68
C SER A 601 -22.90 -6.29 10.88
N LEU A 602 -22.15 -7.35 11.19
CA LEU A 602 -20.94 -7.70 10.44
C LEU A 602 -21.28 -8.03 8.98
N GLY A 603 -20.47 -7.49 8.06
CA GLY A 603 -20.60 -7.76 6.64
C GLY A 603 -21.63 -6.91 5.88
N VAL A 604 -22.31 -5.96 6.53
CA VAL A 604 -23.07 -4.92 5.82
C VAL A 604 -22.13 -3.93 5.13
N ASP A 605 -22.62 -3.20 4.14
CA ASP A 605 -21.89 -2.05 3.58
C ASP A 605 -21.96 -0.91 4.61
N VAL A 606 -20.85 -0.69 5.31
CA VAL A 606 -20.79 0.29 6.40
C VAL A 606 -20.89 1.71 5.86
N ILE A 607 -20.36 1.98 4.67
CA ILE A 607 -20.40 3.32 4.07
C ILE A 607 -21.84 3.68 3.70
N ASP A 608 -22.59 2.76 3.11
CA ASP A 608 -23.99 2.95 2.74
C ASP A 608 -24.88 3.19 3.98
N VAL A 609 -24.72 2.34 5.01
CA VAL A 609 -25.47 2.49 6.26
C VAL A 609 -25.16 3.81 6.95
N LEU A 610 -23.89 4.21 7.03
CA LEU A 610 -23.51 5.48 7.66
C LEU A 610 -23.91 6.70 6.83
N THR A 611 -23.91 6.58 5.49
CA THR A 611 -24.45 7.61 4.60
C THR A 611 -25.92 7.85 4.92
N THR A 612 -26.70 6.77 5.08
CA THR A 612 -28.11 6.82 5.46
C THR A 612 -28.28 7.45 6.84
N ALA A 613 -27.52 7.01 7.84
CA ALA A 613 -27.58 7.57 9.19
C ALA A 613 -27.23 9.07 9.24
N LEU A 614 -26.25 9.55 8.46
CA LEU A 614 -25.94 10.97 8.36
C LEU A 614 -27.10 11.78 7.75
N ASN A 615 -27.75 11.24 6.70
CA ASN A 615 -28.91 11.88 6.09
C ASN A 615 -30.08 11.98 7.08
N GLU A 616 -30.28 10.94 7.89
CA GLU A 616 -31.30 10.89 8.94
C GLU A 616 -31.03 11.87 10.09
N CYS A 617 -29.76 12.12 10.40
CA CYS A 617 -29.34 13.20 11.29
C CYS A 617 -29.50 14.61 10.68
N GLY A 618 -29.91 14.71 9.40
CA GLY A 618 -30.10 15.99 8.70
C GLY A 618 -28.80 16.62 8.20
N VAL A 619 -27.71 15.85 8.09
CA VAL A 619 -26.42 16.31 7.56
C VAL A 619 -26.49 16.38 6.04
N ALA A 620 -26.12 17.51 5.45
CA ALA A 620 -26.12 17.72 4.00
C ALA A 620 -25.23 16.70 3.26
N GLN A 621 -25.53 16.48 1.98
CA GLN A 621 -24.72 15.63 1.10
C GLN A 621 -23.47 16.33 0.62
#